data_AF-A0A7X1GR76-F1
#
_entry.id   AF-A0A7X1GR76-F1
#
_cell.length_a   1.000
_cell.length_b   1.000
_cell.length_c   1.000
_cell.angle_alpha   90.00
_cell.angle_beta   90.00
_cell.angle_gamma   90.00
#
_symmetry.space_group_name_H-M   'P 1'
#
loop_
_entity.id
_entity.type
_entity.pdbx_description
1 polymer ?
#
loop_
_entity_poly.entity_id
_entity_poly.type
_entity_poly.pdbx_seq_one_letter_code
_entity_poly.pdbx_strand_id
1 'polypeptide(L)'
;MLNKPCFIPEVYPYIIEADPLLEDTAYPTHTHGLYNVGLPEILMDPLSFGGEGNGQRINSAYNYFINPKNAGQLEAVLDGQIIKLPGPVLDPKYMPNDRYVYCLREVSPHFEAVRLAYGNDVAHLVPPMRFIQIWVDGDDFALTDEYYRGGVTE
;
A
#
# COMPACT_ATOMS: atom_id res chain seq x y z
N MET A 1 -10.00 40.89 4.64
CA MET A 1 -10.56 39.62 5.16
C MET A 1 -9.81 38.50 4.50
N LEU A 2 -9.09 37.68 5.27
CA LEU A 2 -8.33 36.54 4.78
C LEU A 2 -9.30 35.46 4.30
N ASN A 3 -9.25 35.10 3.02
CA ASN A 3 -9.88 33.88 2.52
C ASN A 3 -9.27 32.70 3.29
N LYS A 4 -10.04 32.11 4.20
CA LYS A 4 -9.72 30.78 4.73
C LYS A 4 -9.66 29.83 3.53
N PRO A 5 -8.60 29.01 3.38
CA PRO A 5 -8.62 27.97 2.37
C PRO A 5 -9.83 27.08 2.64
N CYS A 6 -10.69 26.93 1.62
CA CYS A 6 -11.74 25.94 1.62
C CYS A 6 -11.05 24.58 1.78
N PHE A 7 -11.33 23.87 2.87
CA PHE A 7 -10.90 22.49 3.03
C PHE A 7 -11.68 21.66 2.01
N ILE A 8 -11.08 21.45 0.83
CA ILE A 8 -11.52 20.41 -0.08
C ILE A 8 -10.99 19.12 0.55
N PRO A 9 -11.85 18.19 1.00
CA PRO A 9 -11.38 16.87 1.43
C PRO A 9 -10.57 16.28 0.27
N GLU A 10 -9.39 15.72 0.54
CA GLU A 10 -8.69 14.92 -0.46
C GLU A 10 -9.62 13.77 -0.85
N VAL A 11 -10.26 13.87 -2.02
CA VAL A 11 -11.12 12.81 -2.53
C VAL A 11 -10.22 11.80 -3.19
N TYR A 12 -9.94 10.71 -2.48
CA TYR A 12 -9.22 9.57 -3.02
C TYR A 12 -10.13 8.81 -4.00
N PRO A 13 -9.63 8.39 -5.18
CA PRO A 13 -10.44 7.66 -6.16
C PRO A 13 -10.64 6.16 -5.81
N TYR A 14 -10.36 5.78 -4.57
CA TYR A 14 -10.34 4.41 -4.08
C TYR A 14 -10.83 4.36 -2.63
N ILE A 15 -11.11 3.14 -2.17
CA ILE A 15 -11.42 2.83 -0.77
C ILE A 15 -10.21 2.12 -0.16
N ILE A 16 -9.96 2.32 1.13
CA ILE A 16 -9.02 1.51 1.90
C ILE A 16 -9.83 0.56 2.78
N GLU A 17 -9.56 -0.72 2.65
CA GLU A 17 -10.08 -1.77 3.52
C GLU A 17 -9.02 -2.14 4.56
N ALA A 18 -9.44 -2.17 5.81
CA ALA A 18 -8.56 -2.40 6.96
C ALA A 18 -9.30 -3.25 7.99
N ASP A 19 -9.20 -4.57 7.84
CA ASP A 19 -9.72 -5.53 8.83
C ASP A 19 -8.62 -6.54 9.18
N PRO A 20 -7.70 -6.19 10.10
CA PRO A 20 -6.49 -6.97 10.35
C PRO A 20 -6.74 -8.35 10.96
N LEU A 21 -7.99 -8.68 11.32
CA LEU A 21 -8.37 -9.93 12.01
C LEU A 21 -9.46 -10.71 11.26
N LEU A 22 -9.72 -10.38 9.99
CA LEU A 22 -10.61 -11.18 9.18
C LEU A 22 -10.01 -12.60 9.01
N GLU A 23 -10.74 -13.61 9.46
CA GLU A 23 -10.47 -15.05 9.24
C GLU A 23 -9.21 -15.66 9.89
N ASP A 24 -8.75 -15.20 11.07
CA ASP A 24 -7.52 -15.70 11.72
C ASP A 24 -6.26 -15.61 10.83
N THR A 25 -6.28 -14.72 9.82
CA THR A 25 -5.16 -14.48 8.90
C THR A 25 -4.50 -13.13 9.17
N ALA A 26 -3.33 -12.89 8.57
CA ALA A 26 -2.73 -11.56 8.51
C ALA A 26 -3.36 -10.76 7.35
N TYR A 27 -4.66 -10.51 7.39
CA TYR A 27 -5.42 -9.89 6.30
C TYR A 27 -4.94 -8.45 6.00
N PRO A 28 -4.36 -8.17 4.83
CA PRO A 28 -3.66 -6.91 4.59
C PRO A 28 -4.59 -5.69 4.58
N THR A 29 -4.07 -4.56 5.04
CA THR A 29 -4.69 -3.27 4.73
C THR A 29 -4.45 -3.00 3.24
N HIS A 30 -5.49 -2.75 2.46
CA HIS A 30 -5.35 -2.66 1.01
C HIS A 30 -6.36 -1.72 0.35
N THR A 31 -6.13 -1.38 -0.91
CA THR A 31 -7.00 -0.48 -1.68
C THR A 31 -7.99 -1.21 -2.57
N HIS A 32 -9.13 -0.58 -2.86
CA HIS A 32 -10.02 -0.97 -3.95
C HIS A 32 -10.31 0.24 -4.85
N GLY A 33 -10.01 0.12 -6.14
CA GLY A 33 -10.43 1.08 -7.17
C GLY A 33 -9.29 1.80 -7.89
N LEU A 34 -8.04 1.65 -7.44
CA LEU A 34 -6.87 2.21 -8.15
C LEU A 34 -6.73 1.63 -9.55
N TYR A 35 -7.01 0.33 -9.70
CA TYR A 35 -7.01 -0.32 -11.01
C TYR A 35 -7.95 0.37 -12.01
N ASN A 36 -9.12 0.82 -11.57
CA ASN A 36 -10.12 1.47 -12.43
C ASN A 36 -9.66 2.82 -12.98
N VAL A 37 -8.63 3.42 -12.38
CA VAL A 37 -8.01 4.68 -12.84
C VAL A 37 -6.61 4.47 -13.42
N GLY A 38 -6.23 3.22 -13.70
CA GLY A 38 -4.97 2.87 -14.36
C GLY A 38 -3.75 2.85 -13.43
N LEU A 39 -3.95 2.70 -12.11
CA LEU A 39 -2.90 2.59 -11.11
C LEU A 39 -2.87 1.19 -10.49
N PRO A 40 -1.71 0.74 -9.97
CA PRO A 40 -1.66 -0.50 -9.20
C PRO A 40 -2.45 -0.36 -7.90
N GLU A 41 -3.07 -1.44 -7.45
CA GLU A 41 -3.59 -1.51 -6.09
C GLU A 41 -2.41 -1.58 -5.09
N ILE A 42 -2.64 -1.09 -3.88
CA ILE A 42 -1.63 -1.00 -2.83
C ILE A 42 -2.08 -1.83 -1.65
N LEU A 43 -1.19 -2.66 -1.12
CA LEU A 43 -1.38 -3.40 0.13
C LEU A 43 -0.24 -3.13 1.11
N MET A 44 -0.56 -3.20 2.39
CA MET A 44 0.37 -3.05 3.50
C MET A 44 0.10 -4.11 4.55
N ASP A 45 1.18 -4.56 5.20
CA ASP A 45 1.10 -5.45 6.36
C ASP A 45 0.11 -4.92 7.42
N PRO A 46 -0.89 -5.72 7.84
CA PRO A 46 -1.94 -5.23 8.73
C PRO A 46 -1.46 -4.87 10.14
N LEU A 47 -0.33 -5.42 10.59
CA LEU A 47 0.13 -5.30 11.97
C LEU A 47 1.20 -4.21 12.19
N SER A 48 1.67 -3.59 11.12
CA SER A 48 2.65 -2.50 11.17
C SER A 48 2.18 -1.31 12.01
N PHE A 49 1.02 -0.71 11.69
CA PHE A 49 0.53 0.50 12.35
C PHE A 49 -0.97 0.49 12.69
N GLY A 50 -1.63 -0.66 12.51
CA GLY A 50 -3.10 -0.77 12.58
C GLY A 50 -3.80 -0.10 11.41
N GLY A 51 -5.12 -0.26 11.30
CA GLY A 51 -5.88 0.12 10.11
C GLY A 51 -5.77 1.60 9.71
N GLU A 52 -5.95 2.52 10.68
CA GLU A 52 -5.82 3.96 10.41
C GLU A 52 -4.38 4.36 10.05
N GLY A 53 -3.40 3.82 10.78
CA GLY A 53 -1.98 4.09 10.55
C GLY A 53 -1.52 3.62 9.17
N ASN A 54 -1.87 2.39 8.80
CA ASN A 54 -1.60 1.81 7.49
C ASN A 54 -2.31 2.57 6.37
N GLY A 55 -3.59 2.92 6.58
CA GLY A 55 -4.35 3.70 5.60
C GLY A 55 -3.70 5.06 5.31
N GLN A 56 -3.14 5.72 6.33
CA GLN A 56 -2.36 6.94 6.13
C GLN A 56 -1.12 6.69 5.24
N ARG A 57 -0.39 5.58 5.44
CA ARG A 57 0.81 5.25 4.65
C ARG A 57 0.47 4.90 3.21
N ILE A 58 -0.62 4.20 2.99
CA ILE A 58 -1.17 3.92 1.65
C ILE A 58 -1.49 5.24 0.94
N ASN A 59 -2.18 6.16 1.61
CA ASN A 59 -2.49 7.48 1.05
C ASN A 59 -1.22 8.29 0.72
N SER A 60 -0.23 8.27 1.61
CA SER A 60 1.07 8.91 1.37
C SER A 60 1.80 8.30 0.18
N ALA A 61 1.80 6.97 0.02
CA ALA A 61 2.38 6.29 -1.13
C ALA A 61 1.65 6.60 -2.44
N TYR A 62 0.32 6.60 -2.41
CA TYR A 62 -0.48 7.04 -3.56
C TYR A 62 -0.09 8.47 -3.99
N ASN A 63 -0.11 9.43 -3.05
CA ASN A 63 0.27 10.82 -3.30
C ASN A 63 1.70 10.96 -3.82
N TYR A 64 2.62 10.13 -3.31
CA TYR A 64 4.00 10.06 -3.78
C TYR A 64 4.08 9.64 -5.24
N PHE A 65 3.38 8.58 -5.64
CA PHE A 65 3.44 8.04 -7.00
C PHE A 65 2.70 8.88 -8.04
N ILE A 66 1.57 9.52 -7.69
CA ILE A 66 0.86 10.39 -8.64
C ILE A 66 1.57 11.74 -8.86
N ASN A 67 2.57 12.07 -8.05
CA ASN A 67 3.37 13.27 -8.24
C ASN A 67 4.28 13.11 -9.47
N PRO A 68 4.17 13.97 -10.50
CA PRO A 68 4.97 13.85 -11.72
C PRO A 68 6.49 13.86 -11.49
N LYS A 69 6.96 14.47 -10.39
CA LYS A 69 8.38 14.48 -10.02
C LYS A 69 8.93 13.09 -9.66
N ASN A 70 8.04 12.17 -9.29
CA ASN A 70 8.37 10.82 -8.87
C ASN A 70 7.93 9.77 -9.90
N ALA A 71 7.53 10.16 -11.10
CA ALA A 71 7.00 9.22 -12.11
C ALA A 71 7.95 8.03 -12.36
N GLY A 72 9.26 8.26 -12.38
CA GLY A 72 10.26 7.18 -12.55
C GLY A 72 10.35 6.20 -11.38
N GLN A 73 9.82 6.55 -10.20
CA GLN A 73 9.83 5.66 -9.02
C GLN A 73 8.72 4.62 -9.11
N LEU A 74 7.53 5.01 -9.61
CA LEU A 74 6.46 4.04 -9.85
C LEU A 74 6.92 3.03 -10.91
N GLU A 75 7.46 3.51 -12.03
CA GLU A 75 7.99 2.62 -13.08
C GLU A 75 9.10 1.70 -12.54
N ALA A 76 10.02 2.21 -11.71
CA ALA A 76 11.04 1.37 -11.11
C ALA A 76 10.46 0.23 -10.26
N VAL A 77 9.43 0.50 -9.44
CA VAL A 77 8.73 -0.53 -8.64
C VAL A 77 8.06 -1.56 -9.53
N LEU A 78 7.39 -1.07 -10.57
CA LEU A 78 6.70 -1.87 -11.58
C LEU A 78 7.68 -2.62 -12.52
N ASP A 79 8.95 -2.28 -12.54
CA ASP A 79 10.03 -3.03 -13.19
C ASP A 79 10.69 -4.04 -12.23
N GLY A 80 10.10 -4.25 -11.05
CA GLY A 80 10.56 -5.22 -10.05
C GLY A 80 11.65 -4.69 -9.11
N GLN A 81 11.96 -3.39 -9.15
CA GLN A 81 12.90 -2.81 -8.19
C GLN A 81 12.24 -2.59 -6.84
N ILE A 82 12.99 -2.81 -5.76
CA ILE A 82 12.58 -2.41 -4.43
C ILE A 82 13.06 -0.99 -4.20
N ILE A 83 12.13 -0.05 -3.99
CA ILE A 83 12.48 1.30 -3.56
C ILE A 83 12.35 1.42 -2.04
N LYS A 84 13.23 2.21 -1.43
CA LYS A 84 13.23 2.49 0.01
C LYS A 84 13.08 3.98 0.23
N LEU A 85 12.01 4.37 0.91
CA LEU A 85 11.64 5.76 1.16
C LEU A 85 11.60 6.03 2.67
N PRO A 86 12.49 6.88 3.21
CA PRO A 86 12.30 7.42 4.55
C PRO A 86 10.94 8.14 4.65
N GLY A 87 10.25 8.03 5.78
CA GLY A 87 8.96 8.69 5.99
C GLY A 87 8.91 10.18 5.59
N PRO A 88 9.93 11.01 5.93
CA PRO A 88 9.97 12.41 5.50
C PRO A 88 10.12 12.62 3.99
N VAL A 89 10.59 11.60 3.26
CA VAL A 89 10.67 11.61 1.79
C VAL A 89 9.35 11.13 1.18
N LEU A 90 8.72 10.11 1.79
CA LEU A 90 7.43 9.58 1.37
C LEU A 90 6.34 10.66 1.50
N ASP A 91 6.30 11.34 2.65
CA ASP A 91 5.35 12.41 2.91
C ASP A 91 5.94 13.50 3.83
N PRO A 92 6.58 14.54 3.28
CA PRO A 92 7.18 15.58 4.09
C PRO A 92 6.17 16.42 4.87
N LYS A 93 4.88 16.38 4.50
CA LYS A 93 3.82 17.18 5.14
C LYS A 93 3.29 16.49 6.37
N TYR A 94 3.03 15.18 6.26
CA TYR A 94 2.37 14.41 7.32
C TYR A 94 3.32 13.49 8.08
N MET A 95 4.53 13.22 7.56
CA MET A 95 5.56 12.37 8.18
C MET A 95 6.93 13.07 8.35
N PRO A 96 7.01 14.36 8.73
CA PRO A 96 8.29 15.09 8.75
C PRO A 96 9.31 14.57 9.77
N ASN A 97 8.84 13.88 10.82
CA ASN A 97 9.67 13.32 11.89
C ASN A 97 9.56 11.79 11.98
N ASP A 98 8.96 11.17 10.96
CA ASP A 98 8.82 9.72 10.94
C ASP A 98 10.22 9.09 10.80
N ARG A 99 10.47 8.06 11.59
CA ARG A 99 11.78 7.38 11.68
C ARG A 99 11.82 6.10 10.85
N TYR A 100 10.68 5.66 10.33
CA TYR A 100 10.60 4.45 9.54
C TYR A 100 11.09 4.68 8.10
N VAL A 101 11.64 3.62 7.53
CA VAL A 101 11.90 3.50 6.10
C VAL A 101 10.87 2.55 5.54
N TYR A 102 10.12 3.02 4.55
CA TYR A 102 9.09 2.26 3.87
C TYR A 102 9.67 1.66 2.60
N CYS A 103 9.59 0.34 2.50
CA CYS A 103 10.01 -0.40 1.33
C CYS A 103 8.77 -0.67 0.45
N LEU A 104 8.93 -0.52 -0.86
CA LEU A 104 7.85 -0.74 -1.83
C LEU A 104 8.35 -1.65 -2.96
N ARG A 105 7.55 -2.66 -3.30
CA ARG A 105 7.83 -3.62 -4.39
C ARG A 105 6.55 -3.98 -5.12
N GLU A 106 6.66 -4.32 -6.40
CA GLU A 106 5.58 -5.05 -7.06
C GLU A 106 5.49 -6.49 -6.53
N VAL A 107 4.27 -6.99 -6.34
CA VAL A 107 3.99 -8.38 -5.98
C VAL A 107 3.08 -9.05 -6.99
N SER A 108 3.23 -10.36 -7.13
CA SER A 108 2.43 -11.17 -8.04
C SER A 108 0.96 -11.25 -7.58
N PRO A 109 -0.01 -11.36 -8.51
CA PRO A 109 -1.39 -11.73 -8.19
C PRO A 109 -1.53 -13.06 -7.43
N HIS A 110 -0.49 -13.92 -7.45
CA HIS A 110 -0.45 -15.19 -6.72
C HIS A 110 0.11 -15.08 -5.30
N PHE A 111 0.64 -13.92 -4.92
CA PHE A 111 1.12 -13.68 -3.56
C PHE A 111 -0.05 -13.80 -2.58
N GLU A 112 0.15 -14.47 -1.44
CA GLU A 112 -0.96 -14.83 -0.56
C GLU A 112 -1.75 -13.61 -0.06
N ALA A 113 -1.06 -12.52 0.29
CA ALA A 113 -1.72 -11.27 0.69
C ALA A 113 -2.69 -10.75 -0.38
N VAL A 114 -2.32 -10.86 -1.66
CA VAL A 114 -3.19 -10.46 -2.77
C VAL A 114 -4.38 -11.39 -2.90
N ARG A 115 -4.17 -12.70 -2.75
CA ARG A 115 -5.26 -13.69 -2.83
C ARG A 115 -6.28 -13.52 -1.72
N LEU A 116 -5.84 -13.18 -0.50
CA LEU A 116 -6.72 -12.86 0.61
C LEU A 116 -7.57 -11.61 0.29
N ALA A 117 -6.93 -10.54 -0.18
CA ALA A 117 -7.60 -9.26 -0.43
C ALA A 117 -8.55 -9.28 -1.65
N TYR A 118 -8.18 -9.96 -2.74
CA TYR A 118 -8.87 -9.84 -4.03
C TYR A 118 -9.36 -11.17 -4.62
N GLY A 119 -9.10 -12.29 -3.96
CA GLY A 119 -9.45 -13.62 -4.44
C GLY A 119 -8.52 -14.15 -5.55
N ASN A 120 -8.86 -15.31 -6.11
CA ASN A 120 -8.00 -16.00 -7.07
C ASN A 120 -8.15 -15.51 -8.51
N ASP A 121 -9.27 -14.87 -8.83
CA ASP A 121 -9.65 -14.55 -10.21
C ASP A 121 -8.91 -13.31 -10.76
N VAL A 122 -8.30 -12.49 -9.90
CA VAL A 122 -7.58 -11.28 -10.33
C VAL A 122 -6.38 -11.57 -11.24
N ALA A 123 -5.81 -12.77 -11.16
CA ALA A 123 -4.72 -13.20 -12.03
C ALA A 123 -5.17 -13.36 -13.50
N HIS A 124 -6.48 -13.42 -13.76
CA HIS A 124 -7.05 -13.65 -15.10
C HIS A 124 -7.64 -12.39 -15.74
N LEU A 125 -7.56 -11.24 -15.07
CA LEU A 125 -8.09 -9.98 -15.59
C LEU A 125 -7.29 -9.45 -16.78
N VAL A 126 -7.97 -8.73 -17.67
CA VAL A 126 -7.40 -8.10 -18.87
C VAL A 126 -7.83 -6.61 -18.93
N PRO A 127 -6.90 -5.65 -18.79
CA PRO A 127 -5.50 -5.84 -18.44
C PRO A 127 -5.31 -6.44 -17.04
N PRO A 128 -4.16 -7.08 -16.77
CA PRO A 128 -3.90 -7.64 -15.45
C PRO A 128 -3.84 -6.54 -14.40
N MET A 129 -4.45 -6.80 -13.24
CA MET A 129 -4.24 -5.96 -12.06
C MET A 129 -2.78 -6.07 -11.61
N ARG A 130 -2.24 -4.95 -11.13
CA ARG A 130 -0.89 -4.85 -10.58
C ARG A 130 -0.98 -4.45 -9.13
N PHE A 131 -0.02 -4.92 -8.33
CA PHE A 131 -0.08 -4.80 -6.87
C PHE A 131 1.26 -4.30 -6.34
N ILE A 132 1.23 -3.27 -5.52
CA ILE A 132 2.39 -2.79 -4.78
C ILE A 132 2.21 -3.18 -3.31
N GLN A 133 3.20 -3.89 -2.77
CA GLN A 133 3.31 -4.12 -1.35
C GLN A 133 4.18 -3.06 -0.69
N ILE A 134 3.70 -2.52 0.42
CA ILE A 134 4.44 -1.65 1.35
C ILE A 134 4.76 -2.43 2.62
N TRP A 135 5.99 -2.33 3.11
CA TRP A 135 6.39 -2.83 4.42
C TRP A 135 7.43 -1.91 5.07
N VAL A 136 7.65 -2.06 6.38
CA VAL A 136 8.68 -1.31 7.12
C VAL A 136 10.01 -2.04 6.99
N ASP A 137 11.10 -1.33 6.69
CA ASP A 137 12.44 -1.91 6.63
C ASP A 137 12.80 -2.59 7.96
N GLY A 138 13.15 -3.87 7.91
CA GLY A 138 13.38 -4.73 9.07
C GLY A 138 12.20 -5.60 9.50
N ASP A 139 11.00 -5.40 8.92
CA ASP A 139 9.87 -6.31 9.05
C ASP A 139 9.83 -7.32 7.90
N ASP A 140 10.71 -8.33 8.00
CA ASP A 140 10.87 -9.32 6.94
C ASP A 140 9.77 -10.39 6.93
N PHE A 141 8.96 -10.50 7.99
CA PHE A 141 7.86 -11.48 8.07
C PHE A 141 6.76 -11.18 7.05
N ALA A 142 6.43 -9.89 6.89
CA ALA A 142 5.49 -9.38 5.90
C ALA A 142 5.83 -9.75 4.45
N LEU A 143 7.01 -10.30 4.18
CA LEU A 143 7.45 -10.63 2.83
C LEU A 143 7.02 -12.02 2.36
N THR A 144 6.53 -12.87 3.27
CA THR A 144 6.37 -14.31 3.06
C THR A 144 4.91 -14.71 2.89
N ASP A 145 4.64 -15.70 2.04
CA ASP A 145 3.30 -16.28 1.91
C ASP A 145 2.85 -16.93 3.23
N GLU A 146 3.80 -17.56 3.94
CA GLU A 146 3.55 -18.26 5.20
C GLU A 146 2.94 -17.35 6.26
N TYR A 147 3.40 -16.10 6.35
CA TYR A 147 2.84 -15.09 7.25
C TYR A 147 1.36 -14.84 6.97
N TYR A 148 0.99 -14.69 5.70
CA TYR A 148 -0.39 -14.45 5.30
C TYR A 148 -1.28 -15.70 5.41
N ARG A 149 -0.75 -16.91 5.18
CA ARG A 149 -1.50 -18.18 5.34
C ARG A 149 -1.74 -18.57 6.80
N GLY A 150 -0.72 -18.40 7.63
CA GLY A 150 -0.71 -18.88 9.02
C GLY A 150 -1.28 -17.89 10.03
N GLY A 151 -1.48 -16.63 9.63
CA GLY A 151 -1.83 -15.56 10.55
C GLY A 151 -0.74 -15.32 11.59
N VAL A 152 -1.11 -14.61 12.67
CA VAL A 152 -0.26 -14.53 13.86
C VAL A 152 -0.69 -15.61 14.83
N THR A 153 0.13 -16.65 14.94
CA THR A 153 -0.03 -17.67 15.97
C THR A 153 0.74 -17.23 17.23
N GLU A 154 0.04 -17.16 18.37
CA GLU A 154 0.63 -16.92 19.70
C GLU A 154 1.61 -18.03 20.13
#